data_AF-B4FD09-F1
#
_entry.id   AF-B4FD09-F1
#
_cell.length_a   1.000
_cell.length_b   1.000
_cell.length_c   1.000
_cell.angle_alpha   90.00
_cell.angle_beta   90.00
_cell.angle_gamma   90.00
#
_symmetry.space_group_name_H-M   'P 1'
#
loop_
_entity.id
_entity.type
_entity.pdbx_description
1 polymer ?
#
loop_
_entity_poly.entity_id
_entity_poly.type
_entity_poly.pdbx_seq_one_letter_code
_entity_poly.pdbx_strand_id
1 'polypeptide(L)'
;MDGPLKVDVDYLNEKLQECFLQRIRHAMKPDEAFGLIFSWDNVIADTDSLKLNAWRQLALEEGKDIPSGAHVRKSIIHGAADHVLRKVLYWAKEEDKMEKLKARLIELYYENLFKLDTPVEGLREWLDAVQTAGIPCAVASPLDRRCMIEALDRMALSKYFKVI
;
A
#
# COMPACT_ATOMS: atom_id res chain seq x y z
N MET A 1 -17.36 -21.65 25.62
CA MET A 1 -17.16 -22.81 24.73
C MET A 1 -16.94 -22.23 23.34
N ASP A 2 -15.72 -21.81 23.03
CA ASP A 2 -15.40 -21.23 21.72
C ASP A 2 -14.56 -22.26 20.95
N GLY A 3 -15.27 -23.12 20.21
CA GLY A 3 -14.65 -23.90 19.15
C GLY A 3 -14.33 -22.98 17.96
N PRO A 4 -13.39 -23.37 17.08
CA PRO A 4 -13.07 -22.57 15.90
C PRO A 4 -14.35 -22.31 15.09
N LEU A 5 -14.61 -21.02 14.79
CA LEU A 5 -15.73 -20.58 13.96
C LEU A 5 -15.71 -21.37 12.65
N LYS A 6 -16.66 -22.30 12.51
CA LYS A 6 -16.86 -23.06 11.29
C LYS A 6 -17.58 -22.14 10.30
N VAL A 7 -16.80 -21.40 9.52
CA VAL A 7 -17.32 -20.57 8.44
C VAL A 7 -17.68 -21.47 7.27
N ASP A 8 -18.95 -21.86 7.18
CA ASP A 8 -19.50 -22.58 6.03
C ASP A 8 -20.46 -21.70 5.22
N VAL A 9 -20.93 -22.22 4.08
CA VAL A 9 -21.78 -21.47 3.14
C VAL A 9 -23.11 -21.08 3.78
N ASP A 10 -23.67 -21.95 4.62
CA ASP A 10 -24.94 -21.69 5.30
C ASP A 10 -24.79 -20.59 6.35
N TYR A 11 -23.71 -20.64 7.14
CA TYR A 11 -23.35 -19.58 8.08
C TYR A 11 -23.16 -18.23 7.40
N LEU A 12 -22.46 -18.20 6.25
CA LEU A 12 -22.26 -16.97 5.49
C LEU A 12 -23.58 -16.48 4.88
N ASN A 13 -24.41 -17.36 4.33
CA ASN A 13 -25.70 -16.98 3.77
C ASN A 13 -26.64 -16.40 4.85
N GLU A 14 -26.64 -16.96 6.05
CA GLU A 14 -27.44 -16.46 7.17
C GLU A 14 -26.92 -15.11 7.68
N LYS A 15 -25.60 -14.95 7.78
CA LYS A 15 -24.98 -13.71 8.29
C LYS A 15 -24.91 -12.56 7.28
N LEU A 16 -24.83 -12.87 5.98
CA LEU A 16 -24.74 -11.89 4.90
C LEU A 16 -26.10 -11.63 4.24
N GLN A 17 -27.18 -12.24 4.73
CA GLN A 17 -28.52 -11.95 4.24
C GLN A 17 -28.90 -10.50 4.54
N GLU A 18 -29.09 -9.71 3.48
CA GLU A 18 -29.57 -8.34 3.60
C GLU A 18 -31.00 -8.34 4.18
N CYS A 19 -31.20 -7.53 5.22
CA CYS A 19 -32.52 -7.30 5.80
C CYS A 19 -33.44 -6.63 4.75
N PHE A 20 -34.75 -6.82 4.86
CA PHE A 20 -35.73 -6.26 3.92
C PHE A 20 -35.56 -4.75 3.65
N LEU A 21 -35.24 -3.96 4.68
CA LEU A 21 -34.99 -2.52 4.55
C LEU A 21 -33.69 -2.20 3.78
N GLN A 22 -32.65 -3.02 3.91
CA GLN A 22 -31.40 -2.86 3.15
C GLN A 22 -31.62 -3.14 1.67
N ARG A 23 -32.42 -4.16 1.33
CA ARG A 23 -32.76 -4.45 -0.07
C ARG A 23 -33.48 -3.30 -0.76
N ILE A 24 -34.43 -2.65 -0.07
CA ILE A 24 -35.10 -1.45 -0.61
C ILE A 24 -34.10 -0.30 -0.78
N ARG A 25 -33.21 -0.11 0.21
CA ARG A 25 -32.16 0.92 0.14
C ARG A 25 -31.22 0.68 -1.05
N HIS A 26 -30.77 -0.54 -1.28
CA HIS A 26 -29.93 -0.90 -2.41
C HIS A 26 -30.67 -0.82 -3.75
N ALA A 27 -31.97 -1.10 -3.80
CA ALA A 27 -32.77 -0.85 -5.00
C ALA A 27 -32.85 0.66 -5.35
N MET A 28 -32.91 1.52 -4.33
CA MET A 28 -32.96 2.98 -4.50
C MET A 28 -31.57 3.63 -4.71
N LYS A 29 -30.52 3.00 -4.16
CA LYS A 29 -29.12 3.42 -4.24
C LYS A 29 -28.21 2.19 -4.42
N PRO A 30 -28.05 1.70 -5.66
CA PRO A 30 -27.35 0.44 -5.93
C PRO A 30 -25.88 0.48 -5.54
N ASP A 31 -25.24 1.65 -5.61
CA ASP A 31 -23.82 1.78 -5.30
C ASP A 31 -23.50 1.45 -3.83
N GLU A 32 -24.42 1.73 -2.90
CA GLU A 32 -24.25 1.45 -1.47
C GLU A 32 -24.26 -0.07 -1.16
N ALA A 33 -24.61 -0.92 -2.13
CA ALA A 33 -24.55 -2.38 -1.99
C ALA A 33 -23.12 -2.93 -2.13
N PHE A 34 -22.20 -2.12 -2.67
CA PHE A 34 -20.82 -2.51 -2.92
C PHE A 34 -19.86 -1.79 -1.98
N GLY A 35 -18.64 -2.31 -1.88
CA GLY A 35 -17.53 -1.67 -1.18
C GLY A 35 -16.28 -1.65 -2.04
N LEU A 36 -15.38 -0.70 -1.78
CA LEU A 36 -14.12 -0.58 -2.49
C LEU A 36 -12.94 -0.97 -1.60
N ILE A 37 -12.03 -1.77 -2.15
CA ILE A 37 -10.77 -2.14 -1.49
C ILE A 37 -9.62 -1.50 -2.27
N PHE A 38 -8.86 -0.67 -1.58
CA PHE A 38 -7.73 0.07 -2.16
C PHE A 38 -6.41 -0.64 -1.80
N SER A 39 -5.55 -0.84 -2.80
CA SER A 39 -4.15 -1.20 -2.57
C SER A 39 -3.41 -0.02 -1.96
N TRP A 40 -2.39 -0.27 -1.13
CA TRP A 40 -1.49 0.78 -0.67
C TRP A 40 -0.61 1.33 -1.79
N ASP A 41 0.07 0.42 -2.50
CA ASP A 41 1.11 0.73 -3.48
C ASP A 41 0.56 1.46 -4.70
N ASN A 42 1.07 2.67 -4.96
CA ASN A 42 0.75 3.56 -6.08
C ASN A 42 -0.74 3.90 -6.23
N VAL A 43 -1.53 3.70 -5.19
CA VAL A 43 -2.95 4.05 -5.13
C VAL A 43 -3.20 4.96 -3.94
N ILE A 44 -2.78 4.57 -2.72
CA ILE A 44 -2.81 5.46 -1.56
C ILE A 44 -1.56 6.32 -1.51
N ALA A 45 -0.39 5.69 -1.65
CA ALA A 45 0.92 6.33 -1.56
C ALA A 45 1.71 6.11 -2.86
N ASP A 46 2.45 7.12 -3.30
CA ASP A 46 3.42 6.99 -4.41
C ASP A 46 4.66 6.21 -3.95
N THR A 47 4.52 4.89 -3.89
CA THR A 47 5.58 4.00 -3.41
C THR A 47 6.69 3.84 -4.45
N ASP A 48 6.43 4.10 -5.72
CA ASP A 48 7.45 4.17 -6.76
C ASP A 48 8.45 5.31 -6.50
N SER A 49 7.96 6.52 -6.21
CA SER A 49 8.82 7.65 -5.85
C SER A 49 9.56 7.39 -4.53
N LEU A 50 8.91 6.80 -3.52
CA LEU A 50 9.56 6.43 -2.27
C LEU A 50 10.72 5.44 -2.47
N LYS A 51 10.49 4.37 -3.24
CA LYS A 51 11.53 3.38 -3.56
C LYS A 51 12.69 4.04 -4.30
N LEU A 52 12.41 4.84 -5.33
CA LEU A 52 13.45 5.55 -6.08
C LEU A 52 14.27 6.48 -5.20
N ASN A 53 13.62 7.20 -4.27
CA ASN A 53 14.32 8.09 -3.35
C ASN A 53 15.20 7.32 -2.36
N ALA A 54 14.72 6.19 -1.83
CA ALA A 54 15.54 5.31 -0.98
C ALA A 54 16.78 4.80 -1.72
N TRP A 55 16.63 4.38 -2.99
CA TRP A 55 17.75 3.97 -3.82
C TRP A 55 18.74 5.10 -4.08
N ARG A 56 18.26 6.32 -4.39
CA ARG A 56 19.13 7.49 -4.61
C ARG A 56 19.90 7.87 -3.34
N GLN A 57 19.26 7.82 -2.19
CA GLN A 57 19.91 8.06 -0.90
C GLN A 57 20.99 7.01 -0.63
N LEU A 58 20.69 5.73 -0.85
CA LEU A 58 21.69 4.66 -0.72
C LEU A 58 22.87 4.85 -1.69
N ALA A 59 22.60 5.31 -2.92
CA ALA A 59 23.64 5.63 -3.90
C ALA A 59 24.58 6.72 -3.37
N LEU A 60 24.01 7.79 -2.83
CA LEU A 60 24.75 8.90 -2.24
C LEU A 60 25.59 8.46 -1.04
N GLU A 61 25.04 7.62 -0.15
CA GLU A 61 25.75 7.06 1.01
C GLU A 61 26.95 6.20 0.60
N GLU A 62 26.81 5.40 -0.46
CA GLU A 62 27.88 4.54 -0.98
C GLU A 62 28.84 5.27 -1.95
N GLY A 63 28.60 6.55 -2.25
CA GLY A 63 29.37 7.31 -3.23
C GLY A 63 29.26 6.76 -4.66
N LYS A 64 28.09 6.23 -5.01
CA LYS A 64 27.80 5.60 -6.32
C LYS A 64 26.71 6.33 -7.07
N ASP A 65 26.73 6.18 -8.38
CA ASP A 65 25.70 6.71 -9.26
C ASP A 65 24.72 5.62 -9.72
N ILE A 66 23.45 6.02 -9.89
CA ILE A 66 22.43 5.19 -10.52
C ILE A 66 22.38 5.54 -12.02
N PRO A 67 22.57 4.56 -12.92
CA PRO A 67 22.48 4.82 -14.36
C PRO A 67 21.10 5.38 -14.77
N SER A 68 21.07 6.35 -15.68
CA SER A 68 19.85 7.07 -16.11
C SER A 68 18.92 6.29 -17.06
N GLY A 69 19.15 4.98 -17.25
CA GLY A 69 18.38 4.17 -18.20
C GLY A 69 16.94 3.91 -17.74
N ALA A 70 15.96 4.04 -18.64
CA ALA A 70 14.56 3.73 -18.34
C ALA A 70 14.36 2.27 -17.88
N HIS A 71 15.12 1.34 -18.45
CA HIS A 71 15.14 -0.07 -18.03
C HIS A 71 15.69 -0.24 -16.62
N VAL A 72 16.74 0.50 -16.24
CA VAL A 72 17.32 0.49 -14.89
C VAL A 72 16.30 1.01 -13.89
N ARG A 73 15.64 2.13 -14.19
CA ARG A 73 14.58 2.68 -13.34
C ARG A 73 13.44 1.68 -13.12
N LYS A 74 12.98 1.02 -14.18
CA LYS A 74 11.93 -0.02 -14.09
C LYS A 74 12.37 -1.21 -13.23
N SER A 75 13.61 -1.67 -13.40
CA SER A 75 14.18 -2.74 -12.58
C SER A 75 14.31 -2.35 -11.11
N ILE A 76 14.65 -1.09 -10.80
CA ILE A 76 14.76 -0.59 -9.44
C ILE A 76 13.40 -0.56 -8.73
N ILE A 77 12.33 -0.18 -9.44
CA ILE A 77 11.00 -0.05 -8.86
C ILE A 77 10.32 -1.41 -8.62
N HIS A 78 10.42 -2.32 -9.60
CA HIS A 78 9.65 -3.57 -9.59
C HIS A 78 10.51 -4.82 -9.34
N GLY A 79 11.84 -4.69 -9.34
CA GLY A 79 12.76 -5.80 -9.14
C GLY A 79 13.06 -6.05 -7.66
N ALA A 80 13.39 -7.30 -7.34
CA ALA A 80 13.92 -7.65 -6.02
C ALA A 80 15.26 -6.93 -5.78
N ALA A 81 15.50 -6.45 -4.55
CA ALA A 81 16.72 -5.74 -4.18
C ALA A 81 18.00 -6.53 -4.53
N ASP A 82 17.97 -7.86 -4.33
CA ASP A 82 19.01 -8.79 -4.77
C ASP A 82 19.39 -8.67 -6.24
N HIS A 83 18.36 -8.72 -7.08
CA HIS A 83 18.53 -8.66 -8.53
C HIS A 83 19.11 -7.30 -8.94
N VAL A 84 18.58 -6.23 -8.34
CA VAL A 84 19.02 -4.86 -8.62
C VAL A 84 20.48 -4.65 -8.21
N LEU A 85 20.86 -5.03 -6.99
CA LEU A 85 22.23 -4.88 -6.49
C LEU A 85 23.24 -5.69 -7.29
N ARG A 86 22.90 -6.93 -7.65
CA ARG A 86 23.83 -7.88 -8.26
C ARG A 86 23.94 -7.74 -9.78
N LYS A 87 22.80 -7.55 -10.47
CA LYS A 87 22.72 -7.64 -11.94
C LYS A 87 22.46 -6.31 -12.64
N VAL A 88 21.92 -5.31 -11.95
CA VAL A 88 21.59 -4.01 -12.55
C VAL A 88 22.64 -2.96 -12.19
N LEU A 89 22.91 -2.81 -10.89
CA LEU A 89 23.83 -1.80 -10.36
C LEU A 89 25.25 -2.34 -10.16
N TYR A 90 25.42 -3.65 -10.01
CA TYR A 90 26.70 -4.32 -9.75
C TYR A 90 27.43 -3.77 -8.50
N TRP A 91 26.68 -3.37 -7.47
CA TRP A 91 27.23 -2.72 -6.27
C TRP A 91 27.78 -3.68 -5.23
N ALA A 92 27.27 -4.92 -5.19
CA ALA A 92 27.69 -5.96 -4.26
C ALA A 92 27.76 -7.32 -4.98
N LYS A 93 28.89 -8.02 -4.79
CA LYS A 93 29.09 -9.42 -5.22
C LYS A 93 29.10 -10.37 -4.02
N GLU A 94 29.58 -9.89 -2.88
CA GLU A 94 29.64 -10.61 -1.62
C GLU A 94 28.30 -10.54 -0.88
N GLU A 95 27.92 -11.64 -0.24
CA GLU A 95 26.63 -11.77 0.44
C GLU A 95 26.52 -10.84 1.66
N ASP A 96 27.61 -10.69 2.44
CA ASP A 96 27.61 -9.81 3.62
C ASP A 96 27.37 -8.33 3.25
N LYS A 97 28.01 -7.84 2.19
CA LYS A 97 27.76 -6.49 1.68
C LYS A 97 26.33 -6.36 1.14
N MET A 98 25.79 -7.41 0.53
CA MET A 98 24.43 -7.41 -0.02
C MET A 98 23.38 -7.26 1.07
N GLU A 99 23.48 -8.04 2.15
CA GLU A 99 22.56 -7.97 3.28
C GLU A 99 22.61 -6.61 3.98
N LYS A 100 23.82 -6.04 4.15
CA LYS A 100 23.99 -4.68 4.69
C LYS A 100 23.26 -3.62 3.85
N LEU A 101 23.43 -3.67 2.52
CA LEU A 101 22.78 -2.73 1.62
C LEU A 101 21.25 -2.90 1.59
N LYS A 102 20.75 -4.14 1.66
CA LYS A 102 19.30 -4.39 1.74
C LYS A 102 18.71 -3.86 3.03
N ALA A 103 19.35 -4.14 4.17
CA ALA A 103 18.91 -3.65 5.46
C ALA A 103 18.84 -2.12 5.45
N ARG A 104 19.91 -1.46 4.97
CA ARG A 104 19.96 0.00 4.85
C ARG A 104 18.90 0.55 3.89
N LEU A 105 18.66 -0.13 2.76
CA LEU A 105 17.61 0.26 1.82
C LEU A 105 16.21 0.22 2.44
N ILE A 106 15.92 -0.81 3.24
CA ILE A 106 14.65 -0.95 3.96
C ILE A 106 14.49 0.18 4.98
N GLU A 107 15.54 0.50 5.73
CA GLU A 107 15.54 1.64 6.67
C GLU A 107 15.22 2.96 5.94
N LEU A 108 15.93 3.26 4.85
CA LEU A 108 15.70 4.47 4.05
C LEU A 108 14.28 4.51 3.49
N TYR A 109 13.73 3.37 3.06
CA TYR A 109 12.34 3.29 2.61
C TYR A 109 11.36 3.68 3.73
N TYR A 110 11.51 3.11 4.93
CA TYR A 110 10.65 3.45 6.06
C TYR A 110 10.86 4.90 6.53
N GLU A 111 12.08 5.41 6.57
CA GLU A 111 12.36 6.82 6.88
C GLU A 111 11.63 7.78 5.91
N ASN A 112 11.62 7.45 4.61
CA ASN A 112 10.91 8.23 3.60
C ASN A 112 9.39 8.07 3.74
N LEU A 113 8.90 6.85 4.00
CA LEU A 113 7.48 6.59 4.29
C LEU A 113 7.01 7.37 5.52
N PHE A 114 7.83 7.46 6.57
CA PHE A 114 7.54 8.24 7.77
C PHE A 114 7.57 9.76 7.53
N LYS A 115 8.04 10.23 6.38
CA LYS A 115 7.96 11.66 6.00
C LYS A 115 6.80 11.92 5.04
N LEU A 116 6.15 10.88 4.53
CA LEU A 116 5.04 11.02 3.58
C LEU A 116 3.78 11.51 4.29
N ASP A 117 3.32 12.68 3.86
CA ASP A 117 2.13 13.39 4.35
C ASP A 117 1.08 13.62 3.26
N THR A 118 1.46 13.51 1.98
CA THR A 118 0.55 13.66 0.84
C THR A 118 0.20 12.31 0.20
N PRO A 119 -1.08 12.02 -0.04
CA PRO A 119 -1.47 10.87 -0.85
C PRO A 119 -1.23 11.12 -2.34
N VAL A 120 -1.48 10.08 -3.16
CA VAL A 120 -1.49 10.21 -4.63
C VAL A 120 -2.50 11.27 -5.09
N GLU A 121 -2.12 12.03 -6.12
CA GLU A 121 -2.95 13.08 -6.72
C GLU A 121 -4.33 12.55 -7.15
N GLY A 122 -5.39 13.28 -6.84
CA GLY A 122 -6.77 12.91 -7.17
C GLY A 122 -7.42 11.88 -6.23
N LEU A 123 -6.66 11.25 -5.33
CA LEU A 123 -7.21 10.25 -4.42
C LEU A 123 -8.21 10.85 -3.43
N ARG A 124 -7.93 12.05 -2.90
CA ARG A 124 -8.78 12.69 -1.90
C ARG A 124 -10.15 13.02 -2.48
N GLU A 125 -10.15 13.62 -3.66
CA GLU A 125 -11.34 13.98 -4.43
C GLU A 125 -12.18 12.74 -4.76
N TRP A 126 -11.49 11.64 -5.12
CA TRP A 126 -12.15 10.36 -5.35
C TRP A 126 -12.79 9.80 -4.08
N LEU A 127 -12.06 9.76 -2.97
CA LEU A 127 -12.57 9.26 -1.69
C LEU A 127 -13.74 10.11 -1.16
N ASP A 128 -13.73 11.43 -1.36
CA ASP A 128 -14.84 12.32 -1.03
C ASP A 128 -16.09 11.99 -1.87
N ALA A 129 -15.93 11.72 -3.18
CA ALA A 129 -17.04 11.32 -4.05
C ALA A 129 -17.63 9.96 -3.64
N VAL A 130 -16.77 8.99 -3.34
CA VAL A 130 -17.16 7.64 -2.89
C VAL A 130 -17.88 7.69 -1.54
N GLN A 131 -17.38 8.50 -0.60
CA GLN A 131 -18.04 8.73 0.69
C GLN A 131 -19.40 9.40 0.54
N THR A 132 -19.52 10.38 -0.37
CA THR A 132 -20.80 11.04 -0.69
C THR A 132 -21.83 10.06 -1.27
N ALA A 133 -21.37 9.09 -2.06
CA ALA A 133 -22.20 8.01 -2.59
C ALA A 133 -22.58 6.96 -1.53
N GLY A 134 -22.03 7.04 -0.30
CA GLY A 134 -22.34 6.12 0.80
C GLY A 134 -21.61 4.77 0.71
N ILE A 135 -20.59 4.66 -0.15
CA ILE A 135 -19.88 3.41 -0.42
C ILE A 135 -18.77 3.20 0.63
N PRO A 136 -18.76 2.07 1.38
CA PRO A 136 -17.69 1.76 2.32
C PRO A 136 -16.35 1.49 1.62
N CYS A 137 -15.27 2.01 2.20
CA CYS A 137 -13.91 1.76 1.73
C CYS A 137 -13.09 0.95 2.74
N ALA A 138 -12.19 0.11 2.21
CA ALA A 138 -11.16 -0.59 2.95
C ALA A 138 -9.80 -0.39 2.27
N VAL A 139 -8.72 -0.48 3.03
CA VAL A 139 -7.35 -0.47 2.50
C VAL A 139 -6.68 -1.81 2.78
N ALA A 140 -5.89 -2.29 1.82
CA ALA A 140 -5.10 -3.49 1.93
C ALA A 140 -3.63 -3.16 1.67
N SER A 141 -2.76 -3.54 2.59
CA SER A 141 -1.32 -3.27 2.52
C SER A 141 -0.51 -4.43 3.08
N PRO A 142 0.69 -4.71 2.53
CA PRO A 142 1.65 -5.60 3.15
C PRO A 142 2.40 -4.96 4.35
N LEU A 143 2.18 -3.66 4.62
CA LEU A 143 2.80 -2.96 5.74
C LEU A 143 2.22 -3.39 7.10
N ASP A 144 3.00 -3.20 8.16
CA ASP A 144 2.47 -3.33 9.52
C ASP A 144 1.31 -2.36 9.76
N ARG A 145 0.29 -2.84 10.47
CA ARG A 145 -0.94 -2.10 10.76
C ARG A 145 -0.67 -0.74 11.39
N ARG A 146 0.31 -0.64 12.31
CA ARG A 146 0.63 0.62 13.00
C ARG A 146 1.20 1.64 12.03
N CYS A 147 2.16 1.23 11.21
CA CYS A 147 2.78 2.09 10.19
C CYS A 147 1.74 2.63 9.20
N MET A 148 0.80 1.78 8.78
CA MET A 148 -0.27 2.16 7.87
C MET A 148 -1.23 3.17 8.49
N ILE A 149 -1.66 2.95 9.75
CA ILE A 149 -2.56 3.89 10.45
C ILE A 149 -1.89 5.25 10.62
N GLU A 150 -0.64 5.28 11.09
CA GLU A 150 0.12 6.53 11.27
C GLU A 150 0.29 7.29 9.95
N ALA A 151 0.55 6.58 8.85
CA ALA A 151 0.64 7.20 7.53
C ALA A 151 -0.70 7.77 7.06
N LEU A 152 -1.81 7.03 7.22
CA LEU A 152 -3.15 7.50 6.87
C LEU A 152 -3.59 8.71 7.71
N ASP A 153 -3.25 8.73 9.00
CA ASP A 153 -3.57 9.83 9.90
C ASP A 153 -2.86 11.11 9.47
N ARG A 154 -1.57 11.03 9.12
CA ARG A 154 -0.81 12.19 8.61
C ARG A 154 -1.35 12.71 7.27
N MET A 155 -1.81 11.81 6.40
CA MET A 155 -2.49 12.19 5.16
C MET A 155 -3.93 12.69 5.38
N ALA A 156 -4.45 12.63 6.61
CA ALA A 156 -5.84 12.92 6.96
C ALA A 156 -6.84 12.07 6.14
N LEU A 157 -6.52 10.79 5.93
CA LEU A 157 -7.33 9.84 5.16
C LEU A 157 -8.01 8.76 6.01
N SER A 158 -7.64 8.60 7.28
CA SER A 158 -8.19 7.53 8.14
C SER A 158 -9.71 7.54 8.24
N LYS A 159 -10.35 8.72 8.14
CA LYS A 159 -11.81 8.87 8.15
C LYS A 159 -12.55 8.20 6.99
N TYR A 160 -11.87 7.88 5.88
CA TYR A 160 -12.50 7.28 4.70
C TYR A 160 -12.58 5.75 4.80
N PHE A 161 -11.71 5.11 5.58
CA PHE A 161 -11.58 3.66 5.62
C PHE A 161 -12.25 3.06 6.85
N LYS A 162 -13.20 2.14 6.65
CA LYS A 162 -13.84 1.41 7.76
C LYS A 162 -13.00 0.22 8.23
N VAL A 163 -12.18 -0.33 7.32
CA VAL A 163 -11.33 -1.50 7.56
C VAL A 163 -9.94 -1.23 6.99
N ILE A 164 -8.94 -1.64 7.77
CA ILE A 164 -7.51 -1.50 7.51
C ILE A 164 -6.85 -2.81 7.95
#